data_AF-A0A432XBK2-F1
#
_entry.id   AF-A0A432XBK2-F1
#
_cell.length_a   1.000
_cell.length_b   1.000
_cell.length_c   1.000
_cell.angle_alpha   90.00
_cell.angle_beta   90.00
_cell.angle_gamma   90.00
#
_symmetry.space_group_name_H-M   'P 1'
#
loop_
_entity.id
_entity.type
_entity.pdbx_description
1 polymer ?
#
loop_
_entity_poly.entity_id
_entity_poly.type
_entity_poly.pdbx_seq_one_letter_code
_entity_poly.pdbx_strand_id
1 'polypeptide(L)'
;MRYKIPELLRNMFNASSAEQSKALKDKAMSFVRNGLVQAEAEQGIHRKQWFITSSTGEVTLYNALLLNAFFPDPKRVKFIFDDVRVRQESAEIVRSLVLDRQSLVGVTLLSPKSHLLIEKLFDVGEFDLRESKLPNPFHVLPQIALGSNIGLLQALLTQSASLDSRDSLLSAYLRQDWDEAMKHCSQIKKLAGQEESYRELIDAVERGYQEAQEFDQLIDIFKNQ
;
A
#
# COMPACT_ATOMS: atom_id res chain seq x y z
N MET A 1 8.50 -6.54 31.24
CA MET A 1 7.59 -5.39 31.03
C MET A 1 6.26 -5.92 30.52
N ARG A 2 5.13 -5.27 30.83
CA ARG A 2 3.81 -5.77 30.47
C ARG A 2 2.95 -4.62 29.96
N TYR A 3 2.54 -4.69 28.70
CA TYR A 3 1.78 -3.63 28.05
C TYR A 3 0.49 -4.15 27.42
N LYS A 4 -0.58 -3.36 27.51
CA LYS A 4 -1.74 -3.57 26.64
C LYS A 4 -1.37 -3.17 25.22
N ILE A 5 -1.95 -3.85 24.23
CA ILE A 5 -1.68 -3.56 22.81
C ILE A 5 -1.85 -2.07 22.46
N PRO A 6 -2.92 -1.35 22.87
CA PRO A 6 -3.06 0.07 22.56
C PRO A 6 -1.95 0.95 23.15
N GLU A 7 -1.57 0.72 24.42
CA GLU A 7 -0.50 1.44 25.10
C GLU A 7 0.84 1.20 24.41
N LEU A 8 1.08 -0.04 23.98
CA LEU A 8 2.29 -0.42 23.27
C LEU A 8 2.39 0.25 21.90
N LEU A 9 1.29 0.32 21.15
CA LEU A 9 1.23 1.00 19.85
C LEU A 9 1.58 2.49 19.98
N ARG A 10 1.12 3.15 21.04
CA ARG A 10 1.49 4.55 21.34
C ARG A 10 3.00 4.70 21.52
N ASN A 11 3.58 3.83 22.35
CA ASN A 11 5.01 3.89 22.68
C ASN A 11 5.90 3.57 21.46
N MET A 12 5.46 2.65 20.60
CA MET A 12 6.21 2.20 19.42
C MET A 12 6.34 3.26 18.33
N PHE A 13 5.28 4.02 18.09
CA PHE A 13 5.20 4.93 16.94
C PHE A 13 5.12 6.41 17.34
N ASN A 14 5.29 6.71 18.63
CA ASN A 14 5.26 8.07 19.20
C ASN A 14 4.08 8.91 18.69
N ALA A 15 2.93 8.26 18.46
CA ALA A 15 1.77 8.88 17.85
C ALA A 15 0.51 8.53 18.65
N SER A 16 -0.12 9.55 19.24
CA SER A 16 -1.42 9.42 19.94
C SER A 16 -2.50 8.83 19.03
N SER A 17 -2.39 9.08 17.71
CA SER A 17 -3.25 8.51 16.68
C SER A 17 -3.07 7.00 16.51
N ALA A 18 -1.89 6.44 16.82
CA ALA A 18 -1.66 4.99 16.77
C ALA A 18 -2.42 4.27 17.88
N GLU A 19 -2.50 4.86 19.08
CA GLU A 19 -3.30 4.34 20.20
C GLU A 19 -4.79 4.31 19.87
N GLN A 20 -5.29 5.28 19.10
CA GLN A 20 -6.71 5.39 18.79
C GLN A 20 -7.09 4.67 17.48
N SER A 21 -6.12 4.38 16.62
CA SER A 21 -6.34 3.72 15.33
C SER A 21 -6.93 2.33 15.49
N LYS A 22 -8.21 2.19 15.11
CA LYS A 22 -8.87 0.89 15.01
C LYS A 22 -8.15 -0.03 14.03
N ALA A 23 -7.70 0.50 12.90
CA ALA A 23 -6.99 -0.28 11.88
C ALA A 23 -5.71 -0.93 12.42
N LEU A 24 -4.88 -0.17 13.17
CA LEU A 24 -3.67 -0.72 13.78
C LEU A 24 -3.96 -1.75 14.86
N LYS A 25 -4.99 -1.52 15.69
CA LYS A 25 -5.43 -2.51 16.70
C LYS A 25 -5.90 -3.79 16.04
N ASP A 26 -6.70 -3.71 14.98
CA ASP A 26 -7.22 -4.88 14.27
C ASP A 26 -6.10 -5.68 13.61
N LYS A 27 -5.07 -5.00 13.06
CA LYS A 27 -3.86 -5.65 12.53
C LYS A 27 -3.01 -6.29 13.62
N ALA A 28 -2.75 -5.58 14.72
CA ALA A 28 -2.06 -6.15 15.89
C ALA A 28 -2.76 -7.42 16.40
N MET A 29 -4.10 -7.37 16.53
CA MET A 29 -4.89 -8.54 16.91
C MET A 29 -4.85 -9.66 15.87
N SER A 30 -4.69 -9.35 14.58
CA SER A 30 -4.51 -10.37 13.54
C SER A 30 -3.20 -11.14 13.72
N PHE A 31 -2.13 -10.46 14.14
CA PHE A 31 -0.84 -11.09 14.45
C PHE A 31 -0.83 -11.90 15.74
N VAL A 32 -1.63 -11.51 16.72
CA VAL A 32 -1.88 -12.35 17.90
C VAL A 32 -2.66 -13.60 17.51
N ARG A 33 -3.75 -13.46 16.75
CA ARG A 33 -4.61 -14.58 16.33
C ARG A 33 -3.90 -15.59 15.45
N ASN A 34 -3.00 -15.15 14.56
CA ASN A 34 -2.25 -16.05 13.68
C ASN A 34 -1.00 -16.64 14.36
N GLY A 35 -0.76 -16.32 15.64
CA GLY A 35 0.33 -16.85 16.45
C GLY A 35 1.72 -16.30 16.11
N LEU A 36 1.81 -15.23 15.29
CA LEU A 36 3.09 -14.56 15.05
C LEU A 36 3.57 -13.85 16.32
N VAL A 37 2.66 -13.16 17.01
CA VAL A 37 2.96 -12.41 18.24
C VAL A 37 2.38 -13.19 19.43
N GLN A 38 3.26 -13.60 20.34
CA GLN A 38 2.85 -14.21 21.60
C GLN A 38 2.25 -13.16 22.53
N ALA A 39 1.03 -13.40 22.99
CA ALA A 39 0.30 -12.51 23.89
C ALA A 39 -0.46 -13.32 24.93
N GLU A 40 -0.47 -12.81 26.16
CA GLU A 40 -1.24 -13.38 27.25
C GLU A 40 -2.62 -12.75 27.30
N ALA A 41 -3.64 -13.58 27.51
CA ALA A 41 -5.02 -13.13 27.55
C ALA A 41 -5.55 -13.23 28.97
N GLU A 42 -6.06 -12.12 29.49
CA GLU A 42 -6.74 -12.09 30.79
C GLU A 42 -8.22 -11.74 30.62
N GLN A 43 -9.05 -12.34 31.48
CA GLN A 43 -10.45 -11.94 31.58
C GLN A 43 -10.53 -10.59 32.31
N GLY A 44 -10.95 -9.55 31.57
CA GLY A 44 -11.39 -8.30 32.16
C GLY A 44 -12.89 -8.32 32.52
N ILE A 45 -13.34 -7.30 33.25
CA ILE A 45 -14.72 -7.13 33.73
C ILE A 45 -15.76 -7.14 32.59
N HIS A 46 -15.40 -6.67 31.38
CA HIS A 46 -16.31 -6.60 30.23
C HIS A 46 -15.82 -7.34 28.96
N ARG A 47 -14.51 -7.48 28.75
CA ARG A 47 -13.91 -8.13 27.56
C ARG A 47 -12.55 -8.73 27.88
N LYS A 48 -12.18 -9.77 27.14
CA LYS A 48 -10.82 -10.35 27.17
C LYS A 48 -9.80 -9.29 26.75
N GLN A 49 -8.78 -9.08 27.57
CA GLN A 49 -7.70 -8.14 27.29
C GLN A 49 -6.43 -8.92 26.93
N TRP A 50 -5.68 -8.42 25.94
CA TRP A 50 -4.47 -9.04 25.45
C TRP A 50 -3.25 -8.19 25.82
N PHE A 51 -2.23 -8.85 26.37
CA PHE A 51 -1.02 -8.24 26.88
C PHE A 51 0.21 -8.82 26.18
N ILE A 52 1.15 -7.96 25.85
CA ILE A 52 2.50 -8.36 25.46
C ILE A 52 3.38 -8.30 26.69
N THR A 53 3.97 -9.43 27.05
CA THR A 53 4.71 -9.63 28.32
C THR A 53 6.21 -9.81 28.14
N SER A 54 6.68 -9.93 26.90
CA SER A 54 8.10 -10.12 26.57
C SER A 54 8.63 -9.02 25.63
N SER A 55 9.94 -8.76 25.72
CA SER A 55 10.65 -7.87 24.79
C SER A 55 10.61 -8.42 23.36
N THR A 56 10.77 -9.73 23.19
CA THR A 56 10.64 -10.41 21.89
C THR A 56 9.25 -10.18 21.30
N GLY A 57 8.18 -10.27 22.10
CA GLY A 57 6.81 -9.99 21.64
C GLY A 57 6.61 -8.54 21.21
N GLU A 58 7.26 -7.59 21.90
CA GLU A 58 7.26 -6.18 21.52
C GLU A 58 7.95 -5.97 20.16
N VAL A 59 9.18 -6.45 20.01
CA VAL A 59 9.94 -6.32 18.76
C VAL A 59 9.23 -6.99 17.59
N THR A 60 8.70 -8.19 17.81
CA THR A 60 7.94 -8.94 16.80
C THR A 60 6.71 -8.17 16.35
N LEU A 61 5.93 -7.60 17.28
CA LEU A 61 4.75 -6.82 16.92
C LEU A 61 5.12 -5.55 16.16
N TYR A 62 6.17 -4.84 16.60
CA TYR A 62 6.68 -3.65 15.91
C TYR A 62 7.05 -3.96 14.45
N ASN A 63 7.87 -5.00 14.24
CA ASN A 63 8.32 -5.41 12.92
C ASN A 63 7.17 -5.92 12.05
N ALA A 64 6.22 -6.65 12.62
CA ALA A 64 5.05 -7.14 11.90
C ALA A 64 4.16 -5.99 11.42
N LEU A 65 3.93 -4.97 12.25
CA LEU A 65 3.16 -3.78 11.85
C LEU A 65 3.90 -2.94 10.81
N LEU A 66 5.22 -2.84 10.92
CA LEU A 66 6.03 -2.15 9.92
C LEU A 66 5.95 -2.85 8.56
N LEU A 67 6.15 -4.17 8.53
CA LEU A 67 6.03 -4.99 7.32
C LEU A 67 4.60 -4.99 6.77
N ASN A 68 3.59 -4.90 7.64
CA ASN A 68 2.20 -4.79 7.20
C ASN A 68 1.91 -3.52 6.41
N ALA A 69 2.74 -2.48 6.55
CA ALA A 69 2.60 -1.26 5.76
C ALA A 69 2.86 -1.54 4.28
N PHE A 70 3.78 -2.46 3.99
CA PHE A 70 4.08 -2.93 2.63
C PHE A 70 3.14 -4.07 2.21
N PHE A 71 2.91 -5.03 3.11
CA PHE A 71 2.18 -6.26 2.85
C PHE A 71 0.88 -6.33 3.68
N PRO A 72 -0.28 -5.98 3.10
CA PRO A 72 -1.52 -5.84 3.87
C PRO A 72 -2.04 -7.15 4.46
N ASP A 73 -1.66 -8.31 3.90
CA ASP A 73 -2.03 -9.65 4.38
C ASP A 73 -1.17 -10.09 5.59
N PRO A 74 -1.76 -10.28 6.78
CA PRO A 74 -1.04 -10.76 7.96
C PRO A 74 -0.43 -12.16 7.82
N LYS A 75 -0.97 -13.02 6.94
CA LYS A 75 -0.40 -14.36 6.71
C LYS A 75 0.94 -14.25 5.99
N ARG A 76 1.01 -13.44 4.92
CA ARG A 76 2.28 -13.15 4.24
C ARG A 76 3.32 -12.57 5.20
N VAL A 77 2.92 -11.61 6.03
CA VAL A 77 3.84 -11.04 7.05
C VAL A 77 4.36 -12.13 7.99
N LYS A 78 3.51 -13.06 8.47
CA LYS A 78 3.98 -14.19 9.26
C LYS A 78 5.00 -15.05 8.50
N PHE A 79 4.75 -15.36 7.23
CA PHE A 79 5.71 -16.12 6.43
C PHE A 79 7.05 -15.41 6.25
N ILE A 80 7.11 -14.07 6.22
CA ILE A 80 8.37 -13.32 6.21
C ILE A 80 9.22 -13.60 7.48
N PHE A 81 8.59 -13.89 8.61
CA PHE A 81 9.30 -14.23 9.84
C PHE A 81 9.72 -15.70 9.91
N ASP A 82 9.03 -16.58 9.20
CA ASP A 82 9.15 -18.04 9.35
C ASP A 82 9.92 -18.70 8.19
N ASP A 83 9.92 -18.08 7.01
CA ASP A 83 10.50 -18.63 5.78
C ASP A 83 11.52 -17.66 5.16
N VAL A 84 12.76 -18.11 5.09
CA VAL A 84 13.91 -17.38 4.51
C VAL A 84 13.65 -16.94 3.07
N ARG A 85 13.05 -17.82 2.24
CA ARG A 85 12.78 -17.54 0.83
C ARG A 85 11.73 -16.44 0.70
N VAL A 86 10.65 -16.54 1.50
CA VAL A 86 9.59 -15.51 1.51
C VAL A 86 10.11 -14.17 2.01
N ARG A 87 11.03 -14.18 2.98
CA ARG A 87 11.71 -12.98 3.46
C ARG A 87 12.54 -12.32 2.36
N GLN A 88 13.35 -13.10 1.63
CA GLN A 88 14.18 -12.59 0.52
C GLN A 88 13.32 -12.05 -0.63
N GLU A 89 12.29 -12.79 -1.05
CA GLU A 89 11.35 -12.32 -2.08
C GLU A 89 10.69 -11.01 -1.67
N SER A 90 10.27 -10.91 -0.40
CA SER A 90 9.67 -9.70 0.13
C SER A 90 10.66 -8.54 0.23
N ALA A 91 11.94 -8.81 0.51
CA ALA A 91 13.00 -7.81 0.49
C ALA A 91 13.21 -7.22 -0.92
N GLU A 92 13.22 -8.05 -1.97
CA GLU A 92 13.28 -7.58 -3.35
C GLU A 92 12.06 -6.74 -3.74
N ILE A 93 10.86 -7.16 -3.34
CA ILE A 93 9.64 -6.36 -3.57
C ILE A 93 9.77 -4.98 -2.90
N VAL A 94 10.17 -4.93 -1.64
CA VAL A 94 10.36 -3.66 -0.92
C VAL A 94 11.47 -2.82 -1.58
N ARG A 95 12.55 -3.44 -2.02
CA ARG A 95 13.65 -2.77 -2.73
C ARG A 95 13.16 -2.13 -4.02
N SER A 96 12.45 -2.85 -4.88
CA SER A 96 11.87 -2.29 -6.10
C SER A 96 10.87 -1.18 -5.81
N LEU A 97 10.04 -1.32 -4.78
CA LEU A 97 9.09 -0.26 -4.40
C LEU A 97 9.78 1.04 -3.94
N VAL A 98 10.92 0.93 -3.27
CA VAL A 98 11.62 2.06 -2.65
C VAL A 98 12.64 2.69 -3.60
N LEU A 99 13.37 1.88 -4.38
CA LEU A 99 14.45 2.36 -5.26
C LEU A 99 13.95 2.75 -6.65
N ASP A 100 12.95 2.05 -7.20
CA ASP A 100 12.46 2.33 -8.56
C ASP A 100 11.40 3.44 -8.60
N ARG A 101 10.95 3.93 -7.43
CA ARG A 101 9.91 4.97 -7.32
C ARG A 101 10.41 6.13 -6.47
N GLN A 102 10.99 7.13 -7.13
CA GLN A 102 11.71 8.24 -6.47
C GLN A 102 10.86 9.10 -5.52
N SER A 103 9.54 9.16 -5.69
CA SER A 103 8.64 9.89 -4.79
C SER A 103 7.20 9.67 -5.26
N LEU A 104 6.40 8.89 -4.54
CA LEU A 104 4.96 8.86 -4.79
C LEU A 104 4.20 8.76 -3.47
N VAL A 105 3.25 9.69 -3.28
CA VAL A 105 2.38 9.93 -2.11
C VAL A 105 2.98 10.72 -0.93
N GLY A 106 3.84 11.73 -1.15
CA GLY A 106 4.29 12.62 -0.05
C GLY A 106 4.97 11.91 1.14
N VAL A 107 5.27 10.62 1.01
CA VAL A 107 6.06 9.79 1.91
C VAL A 107 7.43 9.72 1.26
N THR A 108 8.41 10.42 1.83
CA THR A 108 9.79 10.36 1.37
C THR A 108 10.33 8.94 1.56
N LEU A 109 10.20 8.09 0.54
CA LEU A 109 10.69 6.71 0.58
C LEU A 109 12.21 6.61 0.40
N LEU A 110 12.87 7.68 -0.06
CA LEU A 110 14.33 7.76 -0.18
C LEU A 110 14.99 8.28 1.12
N SER A 111 14.71 7.63 2.25
CA SER A 111 15.42 7.92 3.50
C SER A 111 16.59 6.94 3.71
N PRO A 112 17.65 7.31 4.44
CA PRO A 112 18.69 6.37 4.86
C PRO A 112 18.12 5.14 5.60
N LYS A 113 17.00 5.31 6.31
CA LYS A 113 16.31 4.22 7.00
C LYS A 113 15.66 3.22 6.05
N SER A 114 15.29 3.64 4.84
CA SER A 114 14.73 2.72 3.84
C SER A 114 15.80 1.77 3.30
N HIS A 115 17.01 2.28 3.04
CA HIS A 115 18.15 1.45 2.65
C HIS A 115 18.52 0.45 3.75
N LEU A 116 18.61 0.93 5.00
CA LEU A 116 18.88 0.07 6.16
C LEU A 116 17.78 -0.97 6.37
N LEU A 117 16.50 -0.63 6.16
CA LEU A 117 15.41 -1.60 6.23
C LEU A 117 15.60 -2.71 5.18
N ILE A 118 15.92 -2.35 3.94
CA ILE A 118 16.14 -3.32 2.86
C ILE A 118 17.33 -4.22 3.20
N GLU A 119 18.45 -3.62 3.62
CA GLU A 119 19.65 -4.36 4.04
C GLU A 119 19.31 -5.37 5.14
N LYS A 120 18.59 -4.96 6.19
CA LYS A 120 18.18 -5.85 7.28
C LYS A 120 17.18 -6.93 6.86
N LEU A 121 16.37 -6.69 5.84
CA LEU A 121 15.49 -7.74 5.32
C LEU A 121 16.27 -8.82 4.55
N PHE A 122 17.32 -8.45 3.80
CA PHE A 122 18.20 -9.42 3.12
C PHE A 122 19.15 -10.17 4.07
N ASP A 123 19.47 -9.56 5.21
CA ASP A 123 20.36 -10.14 6.22
C ASP A 123 19.67 -11.22 7.06
N VAL A 124 19.34 -12.35 6.44
CA VAL A 124 18.60 -13.44 7.11
C VAL A 124 19.46 -14.19 8.12
N GLY A 125 20.78 -14.17 7.96
CA GLY A 125 21.73 -14.87 8.83
C GLY A 125 22.01 -14.15 10.14
N GLU A 126 22.15 -12.82 10.11
CA GLU A 126 22.57 -12.04 11.28
C GLU A 126 21.43 -11.21 11.89
N PHE A 127 20.37 -10.94 11.14
CA PHE A 127 19.25 -10.12 11.62
C PHE A 127 17.99 -10.96 11.89
N ASP A 128 17.70 -11.21 13.17
CA ASP A 128 16.45 -11.83 13.61
C ASP A 128 15.35 -10.77 13.79
N LEU A 129 14.24 -10.94 13.05
CA LEU A 129 13.05 -10.11 13.10
C LEU A 129 12.30 -10.17 14.45
N ARG A 130 12.62 -11.13 15.32
CA ARG A 130 12.01 -11.27 16.65
C ARG A 130 12.83 -10.58 17.74
N GLU A 131 14.11 -10.38 17.52
CA GLU A 131 15.04 -9.87 18.53
C GLU A 131 15.49 -8.42 18.26
N SER A 132 15.55 -8.00 16.99
CA SER A 132 15.97 -6.65 16.61
C SER A 132 14.88 -5.87 15.84
N LYS A 133 14.67 -4.60 16.21
CA LYS A 133 13.70 -3.72 15.53
C LYS A 133 14.22 -3.31 14.15
N LEU A 134 13.38 -3.45 13.13
CA LEU A 134 13.64 -2.96 11.79
C LEU A 134 13.72 -1.42 11.79
N PRO A 135 14.57 -0.82 10.96
CA PRO A 135 14.56 0.63 10.75
C PRO A 135 13.21 1.06 10.15
N ASN A 136 12.47 1.97 10.81
CA ASN A 136 11.23 2.49 10.25
C ASN A 136 11.49 3.65 9.26
N PRO A 137 11.19 3.49 7.96
CA PRO A 137 11.39 4.55 6.96
C PRO A 137 10.27 5.59 6.95
N PHE A 138 9.18 5.38 7.70
CA PHE A 138 8.00 6.22 7.66
C PHE A 138 8.01 7.26 8.78
N HIS A 139 7.71 8.51 8.42
CA HIS A 139 7.36 9.54 9.41
C HIS A 139 5.96 9.30 9.99
N VAL A 140 5.01 8.87 9.14
CA VAL A 140 3.67 8.41 9.53
C VAL A 140 3.40 7.09 8.83
N LEU A 141 2.93 6.09 9.58
CA LEU A 141 2.64 4.77 9.03
C LEU A 141 1.54 4.84 7.94
N PRO A 142 1.71 4.16 6.79
CA PRO A 142 0.71 4.10 5.74
C PRO A 142 -0.68 3.64 6.21
N GLN A 143 -0.77 2.74 7.19
CA GLN A 143 -2.05 2.28 7.74
C GLN A 143 -2.82 3.36 8.51
N ILE A 144 -2.14 4.42 8.95
CA ILE A 144 -2.76 5.60 9.56
C ILE A 144 -3.18 6.58 8.45
N ALA A 145 -2.33 6.77 7.44
CA ALA A 145 -2.55 7.75 6.38
C ALA A 145 -3.56 7.32 5.30
N LEU A 146 -3.57 6.03 4.92
CA LEU A 146 -4.33 5.50 3.79
C LEU A 146 -5.65 4.81 4.20
N GLY A 147 -5.92 4.68 5.50
CA GLY A 147 -7.10 4.00 6.02
C GLY A 147 -7.01 2.47 6.03
N SER A 148 -8.11 1.81 6.40
CA SER A 148 -8.17 0.36 6.57
C SER A 148 -8.14 -0.38 5.22
N ASN A 149 -7.27 -1.38 5.10
CA ASN A 149 -7.17 -2.40 4.03
C ASN A 149 -6.40 -2.05 2.75
N ILE A 150 -5.83 -0.85 2.61
CA ILE A 150 -4.95 -0.54 1.48
C ILE A 150 -3.50 -0.49 1.99
N GLY A 151 -2.68 -1.46 1.57
CA GLY A 151 -1.23 -1.43 1.82
C GLY A 151 -0.54 -0.45 0.88
N LEU A 152 0.67 0.00 1.24
CA LEU A 152 1.47 0.90 0.41
C LEU A 152 1.70 0.31 -0.98
N LEU A 153 2.00 -0.98 -1.08
CA LEU A 153 2.13 -1.69 -2.37
C LEU A 153 0.87 -1.54 -3.22
N GLN A 154 -0.30 -1.76 -2.64
CA GLN A 154 -1.57 -1.66 -3.37
C GLN A 154 -1.87 -0.22 -3.79
N ALA A 155 -1.64 0.75 -2.91
CA ALA A 155 -1.79 2.17 -3.24
C ALA A 155 -0.84 2.61 -4.37
N LEU A 156 0.40 2.11 -4.35
CA LEU A 156 1.40 2.40 -5.38
C LEU A 156 1.08 1.69 -6.71
N LEU A 157 0.61 0.45 -6.67
CA LEU A 157 0.17 -0.29 -7.87
C LEU A 157 -1.05 0.36 -8.52
N THR A 158 -2.06 0.75 -7.74
CA THR A 158 -3.24 1.48 -8.25
C THR A 158 -2.85 2.81 -8.87
N GLN A 159 -1.91 3.54 -8.26
CA GLN A 159 -1.41 4.80 -8.82
C GLN A 159 -0.58 4.59 -10.09
N SER A 160 0.27 3.55 -10.16
CA SER A 160 0.98 3.24 -11.41
C SER A 160 0.02 2.90 -12.53
N ALA A 161 -0.97 2.05 -12.28
CA ALA A 161 -1.97 1.75 -13.29
C ALA A 161 -2.71 3.01 -13.76
N SER A 162 -2.95 3.97 -12.86
CA SER A 162 -3.51 5.28 -13.20
C SER A 162 -2.56 6.14 -14.04
N LEU A 163 -1.27 6.22 -13.67
CA LEU A 163 -0.24 6.97 -14.41
C LEU A 163 -0.02 6.38 -15.82
N ASP A 164 0.13 5.06 -15.93
CA ASP A 164 0.26 4.36 -17.21
C ASP A 164 -0.96 4.63 -18.11
N SER A 165 -2.17 4.64 -17.53
CA SER A 165 -3.40 4.96 -18.26
C SER A 165 -3.45 6.43 -18.70
N ARG A 166 -2.90 7.36 -17.92
CA ARG A 166 -2.83 8.79 -18.25
C ARG A 166 -1.83 9.06 -19.37
N ASP A 167 -0.65 8.43 -19.31
CA ASP A 167 0.37 8.55 -20.35
C ASP A 167 -0.12 7.90 -21.66
N SER A 168 -0.82 6.77 -21.56
CA SER A 168 -1.44 6.10 -22.72
C SER A 168 -2.59 6.93 -23.31
N LEU A 169 -3.41 7.58 -22.47
CA LEU A 169 -4.44 8.53 -22.94
C LEU A 169 -3.82 9.68 -23.74
N LEU A 170 -2.77 10.32 -23.21
CA LEU A 170 -2.11 11.43 -23.89
C LEU A 170 -1.50 10.99 -25.23
N SER A 171 -0.86 9.81 -25.26
CA SER A 171 -0.33 9.23 -26.49
C SER A 171 -1.41 8.95 -27.53
N ALA A 172 -2.52 8.33 -27.14
CA ALA A 172 -3.64 8.04 -28.04
C ALA A 172 -4.29 9.32 -28.55
N TYR A 173 -4.48 10.32 -27.68
CA TYR A 173 -4.98 11.65 -28.04
C TYR A 173 -4.09 12.34 -29.09
N LEU A 174 -2.77 12.34 -28.88
CA LEU A 174 -1.81 12.92 -29.83
C LEU A 174 -1.80 12.18 -31.17
N ARG A 175 -2.06 10.87 -31.17
CA ARG A 175 -2.22 10.06 -32.39
C ARG A 175 -3.60 10.21 -33.04
N GLN A 176 -4.54 10.92 -32.41
CA GLN A 176 -5.95 11.00 -32.80
C GLN A 176 -6.63 9.62 -32.91
N ASP A 177 -6.13 8.65 -32.14
CA ASP A 177 -6.77 7.33 -32.02
C ASP A 177 -7.88 7.42 -30.95
N TRP A 178 -9.06 7.85 -31.40
CA TRP A 178 -10.17 8.17 -30.51
C TRP A 178 -10.73 6.96 -29.78
N ASP A 179 -10.73 5.79 -30.41
CA ASP A 179 -11.14 4.52 -29.79
C ASP A 179 -10.21 4.10 -28.65
N GLU A 180 -8.89 4.16 -28.87
CA GLU A 180 -7.89 3.85 -27.85
C GLU A 180 -7.94 4.89 -26.71
N ALA A 181 -8.03 6.17 -27.05
CA ALA A 181 -8.16 7.25 -26.07
C ALA A 181 -9.41 7.09 -25.19
N MET A 182 -10.54 6.68 -25.75
CA MET A 182 -11.79 6.50 -25.00
C MET A 182 -11.79 5.31 -24.03
N LYS A 183 -11.06 4.24 -24.38
CA LYS A 183 -10.79 3.13 -23.45
C LYS A 183 -10.02 3.61 -22.23
N HIS A 184 -9.00 4.44 -22.42
CA HIS A 184 -8.21 5.00 -21.32
C HIS A 184 -9.00 6.03 -20.49
N CYS A 185 -9.82 6.90 -21.11
CA CYS A 185 -10.75 7.78 -20.38
C CYS A 185 -11.67 6.98 -19.44
N SER A 186 -12.24 5.88 -19.93
CA SER A 186 -13.11 5.01 -19.14
C SER A 186 -12.38 4.36 -17.95
N GLN A 187 -11.11 3.99 -18.13
CA GLN A 187 -10.27 3.43 -17.06
C GLN A 187 -9.91 4.49 -16.00
N ILE A 188 -9.53 5.69 -16.43
CA ILE A 188 -9.20 6.82 -15.53
C ILE A 188 -10.42 7.21 -14.69
N LYS A 189 -11.62 7.31 -15.30
CA LYS A 189 -12.87 7.61 -14.59
C LYS A 189 -13.20 6.56 -13.52
N LYS A 190 -12.88 5.27 -13.77
CA LYS A 190 -13.10 4.18 -12.81
C LYS A 190 -12.11 4.17 -11.64
N LEU A 191 -10.85 4.55 -11.88
CA LEU A 191 -9.76 4.38 -10.90
C LEU A 191 -9.54 5.62 -10.01
N ALA A 192 -9.73 6.83 -10.54
CA ALA A 192 -9.19 8.04 -9.91
C ALA A 192 -10.24 9.01 -9.34
N GLY A 193 -11.54 8.79 -9.54
CA GLY A 193 -12.59 9.70 -9.05
C GLY A 193 -12.37 11.15 -9.50
N GLN A 194 -12.74 11.47 -10.74
CA GLN A 194 -12.73 12.82 -11.36
C GLN A 194 -11.75 13.83 -10.73
N GLU A 195 -10.44 13.64 -10.91
CA GLU A 195 -9.48 14.74 -10.68
C GLU A 195 -9.69 15.84 -11.73
N GLU A 196 -9.80 17.09 -11.27
CA GLU A 196 -10.04 18.28 -12.11
C GLU A 196 -8.97 18.48 -13.20
N SER A 197 -7.75 18.01 -12.97
CA SER A 197 -6.57 18.23 -13.83
C SER A 197 -6.63 17.59 -15.21
N TYR A 198 -7.45 16.55 -15.40
CA TYR A 198 -7.63 15.86 -16.69
C TYR A 198 -8.99 16.10 -17.31
N ARG A 199 -9.84 16.92 -16.68
CA ARG A 199 -11.23 17.13 -17.14
C ARG A 199 -11.27 17.66 -18.56
N GLU A 200 -10.49 18.68 -18.85
CA GLU A 200 -10.44 19.30 -20.18
C GLU A 200 -9.98 18.33 -21.27
N LEU A 201 -8.98 17.48 -20.96
CA LEU A 201 -8.48 16.47 -21.90
C LEU A 201 -9.53 15.37 -22.13
N ILE A 202 -10.16 14.88 -21.07
CA ILE A 202 -11.24 13.90 -21.15
C ILE A 202 -12.39 14.45 -22.00
N ASP A 203 -12.82 15.69 -21.75
CA ASP A 203 -13.89 16.34 -22.51
C ASP A 203 -13.50 16.49 -23.99
N ALA A 204 -12.23 16.78 -24.28
CA ALA A 204 -11.72 16.86 -25.65
C ALA A 204 -11.72 15.50 -26.36
N VAL A 205 -11.34 14.42 -25.69
CA VAL A 205 -11.40 13.07 -26.26
C VAL A 205 -12.85 12.64 -26.50
N GLU A 206 -13.76 12.93 -25.56
CA GLU A 206 -15.18 12.59 -25.72
C GLU A 206 -15.80 13.30 -26.92
N ARG A 207 -15.49 14.58 -27.13
CA ARG A 207 -15.90 15.31 -28.35
C ARG A 207 -15.32 14.69 -29.62
N GLY A 208 -13.99 14.48 -29.66
CA GLY A 208 -13.33 13.93 -30.85
C GLY A 208 -13.83 12.53 -31.22
N TYR A 209 -14.10 11.69 -30.20
CA TYR A 209 -14.70 10.38 -30.40
C TYR A 209 -16.11 10.47 -30.97
N GLN A 210 -16.95 11.37 -30.45
CA GLN A 210 -18.30 11.55 -30.93
C GLN A 210 -18.33 12.07 -32.38
N GLU A 211 -17.48 13.05 -32.71
CA GLU A 211 -17.32 13.55 -34.08
C GLU A 211 -16.89 12.45 -35.06
N ALA A 212 -15.96 11.58 -34.65
CA ALA A 212 -15.51 10.44 -35.46
C ALA A 212 -16.66 9.43 -35.71
N GLN A 213 -17.46 9.12 -34.68
CA GLN A 213 -18.61 8.23 -34.83
C GLN A 213 -19.70 8.82 -35.74
N GLU A 214 -19.98 10.11 -35.62
CA GLU A 214 -20.96 10.81 -36.48
C GLU A 214 -20.49 10.80 -37.94
N PHE A 215 -19.19 10.98 -38.18
CA PHE A 215 -18.61 10.92 -39.52
C PHE A 215 -18.71 9.52 -40.14
N ASP A 216 -18.41 8.47 -39.38
CA ASP A 216 -18.54 7.08 -39.85
C ASP A 216 -20.00 6.74 -40.20
N GLN A 217 -20.95 7.17 -39.37
CA GLN A 217 -22.38 7.01 -39.65
C GLN A 217 -22.81 7.70 -40.95
N LEU A 218 -22.29 8.91 -41.22
CA LEU A 218 -22.54 9.60 -42.48
C LEU A 218 -21.99 8.81 -43.67
N ILE A 219 -20.76 8.29 -43.58
CA ILE A 219 -20.16 7.46 -44.63
C ILE A 219 -21.03 6.23 -44.91
N ASP A 220 -21.52 5.56 -43.88
CA ASP A 220 -22.37 4.37 -44.05
C ASP A 220 -23.72 4.69 -44.70
N ILE A 221 -24.30 5.86 -44.40
CA ILE A 221 -25.51 6.34 -45.09
C ILE A 221 -25.25 6.53 -46.58
N PHE A 222 -24.10 7.13 -46.95
CA PHE A 222 -23.75 7.36 -48.36
C PHE A 222 -23.36 6.08 -49.12
N LYS A 223 -22.85 5.05 -48.45
CA LYS A 223 -22.52 3.76 -49.07
C LYS A 223 -23.73 2.86 -49.32
N ASN A 224 -24.84 3.09 -48.62
CA ASN A 224 -26.06 2.28 -48.69
C ASN A 224 -27.17 2.93 -49.55
N GLN A 225 -26.83 3.96 -50.33
CA GLN A 225 -27.65 4.53 -51.41
C GLN A 225 -27.21 3.98 -52.77
#